data_AF-A0A372K678-F1
#
_entry.id   AF-A0A372K678-F1
#
_cell.length_a   1.000
_cell.length_b   1.000
_cell.length_c   1.000
_cell.angle_alpha   90.00
_cell.angle_beta   90.00
_cell.angle_gamma   90.00
#
_symmetry.space_group_name_H-M   'P 1'
#
loop_
_entity.id
_entity.type
_entity.pdbx_description
1 polymer ?
#
loop_
_entity_poly.entity_id
_entity_poly.type
_entity_poly.pdbx_seq_one_letter_code
_entity_poly.pdbx_strand_id
1 'polypeptide(L)'
;MTPILVFDIETIPDVAGIRRLEDLPSTLTDAEVAEHAFAARREKIGSDFLPHHLQRIAAISCVFRDNAGFRVRSLGTPADGEAALVQSFYRVIEKYTPQLVSWNGGGFDLPVLNYRALVNGIPASRFWDVGEDDREFKWNNYISRYHARHTDLMDVLAMYQTRANAPLDALAKLCGFPGKLGMDGGQVWHAFREGRIEEIRNYCETDVVNTYLLYCRFQLMRGGFSAQEYADEIALVKNSLAQEPAAHWAEYLAAFDQ
;
A
#
# COMPACT_ATOMS: atom_id res chain seq x y z
N MET A 1 -3.88 -21.06 -9.51
CA MET A 1 -3.86 -19.59 -9.66
C MET A 1 -2.58 -19.07 -9.02
N THR A 2 -1.83 -18.19 -9.69
CA THR A 2 -0.75 -17.43 -9.03
C THR A 2 -1.40 -16.54 -7.96
N PRO A 3 -0.96 -16.59 -6.69
CA PRO A 3 -1.57 -15.75 -5.66
C PRO A 3 -1.45 -14.27 -6.00
N ILE A 4 -2.48 -13.49 -5.66
CA ILE A 4 -2.48 -12.03 -5.78
C ILE A 4 -2.24 -11.46 -4.40
N LEU A 5 -1.26 -10.56 -4.30
CA LEU A 5 -1.00 -9.75 -3.11
C LEU A 5 -1.25 -8.29 -3.48
N VAL A 6 -2.38 -7.74 -3.04
CA VAL A 6 -2.61 -6.31 -3.06
C VAL A 6 -1.98 -5.71 -1.83
N PHE A 7 -1.33 -4.55 -1.94
CA PHE A 7 -0.71 -3.89 -0.81
C PHE A 7 -0.82 -2.37 -0.92
N ASP A 8 -0.70 -1.73 0.24
CA ASP A 8 -0.64 -0.29 0.46
C ASP A 8 0.17 -0.04 1.74
N ILE A 9 0.85 1.11 1.84
CA ILE A 9 1.60 1.52 3.02
C ILE A 9 1.11 2.87 3.55
N GLU A 10 1.13 2.99 4.88
CA GLU A 10 1.00 4.29 5.52
C GLU A 10 2.31 4.73 6.13
N THR A 11 2.63 6.01 5.94
CA THR A 11 3.93 6.57 6.29
C THR A 11 3.82 7.77 7.21
N ILE A 12 4.87 7.96 8.00
CA ILE A 12 5.10 9.08 8.90
C ILE A 12 6.50 9.63 8.64
N PRO A 13 6.81 10.86 9.08
CA PRO A 13 8.16 11.41 8.94
C PRO A 13 9.22 10.51 9.61
N ASP A 14 10.32 10.25 8.90
CA ASP A 14 11.51 9.65 9.52
C ASP A 14 12.26 10.68 10.35
N VAL A 15 11.71 11.02 11.51
CA VAL A 15 12.30 12.00 12.44
C VAL A 15 13.75 11.68 12.79
N ALA A 16 14.07 10.40 12.97
CA ALA A 16 15.44 9.98 13.29
C ALA A 16 16.39 10.18 12.10
N GLY A 17 15.91 9.88 10.88
CA GLY A 17 16.62 10.15 9.64
C GLY A 17 16.84 11.65 9.40
N ILE A 18 15.80 12.47 9.56
CA ILE A 18 15.86 13.93 9.41
C ILE A 18 16.87 14.52 10.40
N ARG A 19 16.76 14.17 11.69
CA ARG A 19 17.69 14.64 12.73
C ARG A 19 19.14 14.32 12.39
N ARG A 20 19.40 13.15 11.79
CA ARG A 20 20.75 12.73 11.38
C ARG A 20 21.24 13.47 10.13
N LEU A 21 20.38 13.69 9.13
CA LEU A 21 20.78 14.28 7.85
C LEU A 21 21.02 15.79 7.94
N GLU A 22 20.34 16.45 8.86
CA GLU A 22 20.39 17.91 9.04
C GLU A 22 21.14 18.32 10.32
N ASP A 23 21.80 17.37 10.99
CA ASP A 23 22.55 17.58 12.24
C ASP A 23 21.74 18.34 13.32
N LEU A 24 20.45 18.04 13.42
CA LEU A 24 19.54 18.77 14.32
C LEU A 24 19.80 18.41 15.80
N PRO A 25 19.73 19.40 16.72
CA PRO A 25 19.97 19.16 18.14
C PRO A 25 19.04 18.11 18.74
N SER A 26 19.58 17.27 19.63
CA SER A 26 18.79 16.28 20.40
C SER A 26 17.80 16.92 21.38
N THR A 27 17.90 18.23 21.60
CA THR A 27 16.96 19.01 22.43
C THR A 27 15.63 19.26 21.72
N LEU A 28 15.58 19.14 20.39
CA LEU A 28 14.33 19.25 19.64
C LEU A 28 13.50 17.97 19.82
N THR A 29 12.23 18.18 20.15
CA THR A 29 11.22 17.13 20.18
C THR A 29 10.98 16.56 18.78
N ASP A 30 10.48 15.33 18.71
CA ASP A 30 10.16 14.70 17.42
C ASP A 30 9.12 15.48 16.62
N ALA A 31 8.21 16.17 17.31
CA ALA A 31 7.22 17.06 16.69
C ALA A 31 7.87 18.29 16.04
N GLU A 32 8.85 18.91 16.71
CA GLU A 32 9.58 20.06 16.18
C GLU A 32 10.45 19.67 14.98
N VAL A 33 11.09 18.50 15.02
CA VAL A 33 11.87 17.98 13.88
C VAL A 33 10.97 17.71 12.67
N ALA A 34 9.80 17.09 12.87
CA ALA A 34 8.85 16.86 11.79
C ALA A 34 8.33 18.18 11.21
N GLU A 35 7.95 19.14 12.06
CA GLU A 35 7.46 20.45 11.62
C GLU A 35 8.53 21.25 10.88
N HIS A 36 9.79 21.17 11.32
CA HIS A 36 10.93 21.75 10.60
C HIS A 36 11.00 21.24 9.15
N ALA A 37 10.93 19.91 8.96
CA ALA A 37 10.98 19.30 7.65
C ALA A 37 9.76 19.66 6.78
N PHE A 38 8.57 19.70 7.36
CA PHE A 38 7.35 20.12 6.65
C PHE A 38 7.42 21.58 6.21
N ALA A 39 7.85 22.49 7.10
CA ALA A 39 8.01 23.90 6.78
C ALA A 39 9.00 24.11 5.63
N ALA A 40 10.16 23.45 5.68
CA ALA A 40 11.14 23.50 4.61
C ALA A 40 10.59 22.95 3.27
N ARG A 41 9.73 21.92 3.32
CA ARG A 41 9.09 21.35 2.14
C ARG A 41 8.06 22.29 1.53
N ARG A 42 7.22 22.94 2.35
CA ARG A 42 6.25 23.95 1.89
C ARG A 42 6.94 25.14 1.24
N GLU A 43 8.02 25.63 1.84
CA GLU A 43 8.80 26.73 1.25
C GLU A 43 9.38 26.35 -0.12
N LYS A 44 9.91 25.13 -0.25
CA LYS A 44 10.58 24.68 -1.47
C LYS A 44 9.63 24.34 -2.62
N ILE A 45 8.51 23.68 -2.33
CA ILE A 45 7.63 23.12 -3.38
C ILE A 45 6.12 23.30 -3.12
N GLY A 46 5.72 24.01 -2.08
CA GLY A 46 4.31 24.26 -1.76
C GLY A 46 3.53 23.05 -1.23
N SER A 47 4.20 22.03 -0.68
CA SER A 47 3.57 20.82 -0.15
C SER A 47 4.28 20.33 1.11
N ASP A 48 3.56 19.67 2.01
CA ASP A 48 4.12 18.98 3.19
C ASP A 48 4.69 17.60 2.86
N PHE A 49 4.45 17.09 1.64
CA PHE A 49 4.80 15.72 1.29
C PHE A 49 6.31 15.53 1.21
N LEU A 50 6.85 14.79 2.18
CA LEU A 50 8.28 14.55 2.30
C LEU A 50 8.79 13.63 1.17
N PRO A 51 10.05 13.81 0.73
CA PRO A 51 10.71 12.89 -0.20
C PRO A 51 10.68 11.44 0.30
N HIS A 52 10.62 10.45 -0.61
CA HIS A 52 10.46 9.03 -0.26
C HIS A 52 11.48 8.49 0.76
N HIS A 53 12.73 8.95 0.70
CA HIS A 53 13.78 8.51 1.64
C HIS A 53 13.62 9.07 3.06
N LEU A 54 12.79 10.10 3.25
CA LEU A 54 12.43 10.68 4.56
C LEU A 54 11.07 10.20 5.08
N GLN A 55 10.45 9.25 4.38
CA GLN A 55 9.27 8.53 4.86
C GLN A 55 9.71 7.37 5.74
N ARG A 56 8.92 7.08 6.78
CA ARG A 56 9.04 5.90 7.65
C ARG A 56 7.71 5.16 7.62
N ILE A 57 7.73 3.85 7.47
CA ILE A 57 6.53 3.03 7.39
C ILE A 57 5.93 2.84 8.79
N ALA A 58 4.65 3.21 8.91
CA ALA A 58 3.84 3.02 10.11
C ALA A 58 2.92 1.80 10.00
N ALA A 59 2.38 1.52 8.81
CA ALA A 59 1.57 0.34 8.54
C ALA A 59 1.81 -0.19 7.13
N ILE A 60 1.60 -1.49 6.96
CA ILE A 60 1.52 -2.16 5.66
C ILE A 60 0.28 -3.04 5.71
N SER A 61 -0.70 -2.76 4.86
CA SER A 61 -1.88 -3.61 4.70
C SER A 61 -1.79 -4.44 3.45
N CYS A 62 -2.42 -5.60 3.48
CA CYS A 62 -2.43 -6.53 2.37
C CYS A 62 -3.79 -7.21 2.21
N VAL A 63 -4.21 -7.36 0.95
CA VAL A 63 -5.14 -8.43 0.56
C VAL A 63 -4.33 -9.56 -0.04
N PHE A 64 -4.59 -10.79 0.41
CA PHE A 64 -4.03 -11.99 -0.20
C PHE A 64 -5.16 -12.86 -0.74
N ARG A 65 -5.18 -13.05 -2.06
CA ARG A 65 -6.13 -13.90 -2.78
C ARG A 65 -5.38 -15.09 -3.38
N ASP A 66 -5.76 -16.29 -2.98
CA ASP A 66 -5.25 -17.55 -3.51
C ASP A 66 -6.37 -18.59 -3.63
N ASN A 67 -6.07 -19.83 -4.03
CA ASN A 67 -7.09 -20.88 -4.13
C ASN A 67 -7.86 -21.15 -2.82
N ALA A 68 -7.32 -20.78 -1.65
CA ALA A 68 -7.97 -20.98 -0.36
C ALA A 68 -8.97 -19.86 0.00
N GLY A 69 -8.95 -18.73 -0.71
CA GLY A 69 -9.93 -17.66 -0.54
C GLY A 69 -9.31 -16.27 -0.58
N PHE A 70 -10.05 -15.32 0.01
CA PHE A 70 -9.69 -13.92 0.17
C PHE A 70 -9.40 -13.64 1.65
N ARG A 71 -8.32 -12.91 1.94
CA ARG A 71 -7.94 -12.49 3.31
C ARG A 71 -7.40 -11.07 3.26
N VAL A 72 -7.83 -10.21 4.16
CA VAL A 72 -7.31 -8.86 4.35
C VAL A 72 -6.69 -8.74 5.74
N ARG A 73 -5.52 -8.10 5.85
CA ARG A 73 -4.89 -7.77 7.12
C ARG A 73 -3.75 -6.78 6.98
N SER A 74 -3.51 -5.99 8.01
CA SER A 74 -2.22 -5.35 8.26
C SER A 74 -1.17 -6.37 8.72
N LEU A 75 0.06 -6.20 8.23
CA LEU A 75 1.21 -6.99 8.66
C LEU A 75 1.63 -6.59 10.09
N GLY A 76 2.17 -7.56 10.84
CA GLY A 76 2.55 -7.37 12.25
C GLY A 76 1.38 -7.00 13.16
N THR A 77 1.71 -6.42 14.30
CA THR A 77 0.83 -5.86 15.33
C THR A 77 1.14 -4.38 15.52
N PRO A 78 0.27 -3.60 16.20
CA PRO A 78 0.55 -2.20 16.52
C PRO A 78 1.85 -1.95 17.30
N ALA A 79 2.38 -2.97 17.99
CA ALA A 79 3.60 -2.89 18.78
C ALA A 79 4.86 -3.20 17.96
N ASP A 80 4.71 -3.75 16.76
CA ASP A 80 5.85 -4.10 15.91
C ASP A 80 6.45 -2.85 15.26
N GLY A 81 7.78 -2.76 15.28
CA GLY A 81 8.52 -1.69 14.61
C GLY A 81 8.60 -1.89 13.10
N GLU A 82 8.95 -0.81 12.38
CA GLU A 82 9.08 -0.77 10.91
C GLU A 82 9.85 -1.96 10.32
N ALA A 83 11.01 -2.30 10.89
CA ALA A 83 11.84 -3.38 10.37
C ALA A 83 11.08 -4.72 10.29
N ALA A 84 10.26 -5.03 11.30
CA ALA A 84 9.45 -6.25 11.32
C ALA A 84 8.35 -6.23 10.25
N LEU A 85 7.75 -5.06 10.00
CA LEU A 85 6.73 -4.88 8.96
C LEU A 85 7.34 -5.09 7.57
N VAL A 86 8.42 -4.36 7.25
CA VAL A 86 9.11 -4.44 5.96
C VAL A 86 9.65 -5.85 5.72
N GLN A 87 10.24 -6.48 6.74
CA GLN A 87 10.71 -7.86 6.64
C GLN A 87 9.55 -8.83 6.38
N SER A 88 8.39 -8.60 6.99
CA SER A 88 7.20 -9.43 6.76
C SER A 88 6.69 -9.30 5.33
N PHE A 89 6.67 -8.09 4.77
CA PHE A 89 6.28 -7.86 3.38
C PHE A 89 7.16 -8.65 2.40
N TYR A 90 8.48 -8.49 2.48
CA TYR A 90 9.38 -9.23 1.58
C TYR A 90 9.39 -10.74 1.83
N ARG A 91 9.14 -11.21 3.07
CA ARG A 91 8.96 -12.65 3.34
C ARG A 91 7.73 -13.23 2.64
N VAL A 92 6.65 -12.47 2.48
CA VAL A 92 5.49 -12.92 1.71
C VAL A 92 5.87 -13.08 0.24
N ILE A 93 6.62 -12.14 -0.32
CA ILE A 93 7.11 -12.22 -1.71
C ILE A 93 8.03 -13.43 -1.89
N GLU A 94 8.99 -13.61 -1.00
CA GLU A 94 9.93 -14.75 -1.02
C GLU A 94 9.18 -16.09 -1.00
N LYS A 95 8.20 -16.23 -0.10
CA LYS A 95 7.48 -17.49 0.13
C LYS A 95 6.50 -17.83 -0.98
N TYR A 96 5.75 -16.83 -1.48
CA TYR A 96 4.60 -17.08 -2.36
C TYR A 96 4.83 -16.65 -3.80
N THR A 97 5.84 -15.80 -4.05
CA THR A 97 6.09 -15.20 -5.37
C THR A 97 4.80 -14.70 -6.05
N PRO A 98 3.97 -13.90 -5.35
CA PRO A 98 2.65 -13.51 -5.83
C PRO A 98 2.74 -12.52 -7.00
N GLN A 99 1.63 -12.31 -7.71
CA GLN A 99 1.43 -11.09 -8.47
C GLN A 99 1.13 -9.96 -7.48
N LEU A 100 1.96 -8.91 -7.48
CA LEU A 100 1.72 -7.70 -6.73
C LEU A 100 0.73 -6.81 -7.47
N VAL A 101 -0.20 -6.22 -6.73
CA VAL A 101 -1.14 -5.21 -7.23
C VAL A 101 -1.17 -4.04 -6.25
N SER A 102 -1.24 -2.82 -6.77
CA SER A 102 -1.27 -1.60 -5.94
C SER A 102 -1.98 -0.47 -6.67
N TRP A 103 -2.31 0.59 -5.94
CA TRP A 103 -2.70 1.89 -6.51
C TRP A 103 -1.59 2.91 -6.24
N ASN A 104 -0.83 3.34 -7.25
CA ASN A 104 0.36 4.20 -7.10
C ASN A 104 1.55 3.55 -6.35
N GLY A 105 1.56 2.23 -6.19
CA GLY A 105 2.64 1.53 -5.51
C GLY A 105 4.01 1.60 -6.21
N GLY A 106 4.05 1.78 -7.52
CA GLY A 106 5.30 2.03 -8.24
C GLY A 106 5.79 3.47 -8.08
N GLY A 107 4.88 4.41 -7.91
CA GLY A 107 5.17 5.82 -7.71
C GLY A 107 5.59 6.19 -6.29
N PHE A 108 5.10 5.46 -5.28
CA PHE A 108 5.32 5.78 -3.87
C PHE A 108 5.73 4.56 -3.02
N ASP A 109 4.88 3.55 -2.90
CA ASP A 109 4.99 2.51 -1.89
C ASP A 109 6.26 1.65 -2.01
N LEU A 110 6.52 1.08 -3.20
CA LEU A 110 7.72 0.27 -3.46
C LEU A 110 9.00 1.10 -3.34
N PRO A 111 9.09 2.33 -3.90
CA PRO A 111 10.22 3.21 -3.61
C PRO A 111 10.50 3.39 -2.12
N VAL A 112 9.48 3.66 -1.30
CA VAL A 112 9.64 3.80 0.16
C VAL A 112 10.08 2.47 0.78
N LEU A 113 9.40 1.36 0.49
CA LEU A 113 9.76 0.01 0.97
C LEU A 113 11.22 -0.33 0.66
N ASN A 114 11.71 0.00 -0.54
CA ASN A 114 13.10 -0.24 -0.93
C ASN A 114 14.09 0.57 -0.07
N TYR A 115 13.84 1.86 0.13
CA TYR A 115 14.70 2.67 1.01
C TYR A 115 14.66 2.17 2.46
N ARG A 116 13.48 1.78 2.95
CA ARG A 116 13.36 1.27 4.32
C ARG A 116 13.97 -0.11 4.48
N ALA A 117 13.96 -0.95 3.45
CA ALA A 117 14.72 -2.20 3.45
C ALA A 117 16.22 -1.95 3.53
N LEU A 118 16.76 -0.97 2.78
CA LEU A 118 18.17 -0.57 2.86
C LEU A 118 18.53 -0.06 4.26
N VAL A 119 17.73 0.85 4.82
CA VAL A 119 17.97 1.41 6.17
C VAL A 119 17.98 0.33 7.25
N ASN A 120 17.13 -0.68 7.13
CA ASN A 120 16.99 -1.75 8.12
C ASN A 120 17.79 -3.03 7.78
N GLY A 121 18.56 -3.05 6.69
CA GLY A 121 19.36 -4.22 6.28
C GLY A 121 18.53 -5.47 5.93
N ILE A 122 17.35 -5.28 5.34
CA ILE A 122 16.40 -6.36 5.06
C ILE A 122 16.65 -6.96 3.66
N PRO A 123 16.87 -8.29 3.54
CA PRO A 123 17.02 -8.94 2.26
C PRO A 123 15.68 -9.07 1.52
N ALA A 124 15.72 -8.92 0.20
CA ALA A 124 14.57 -8.97 -0.69
C ALA A 124 14.92 -9.67 -2.02
N SER A 125 15.67 -10.78 -1.95
CA SER A 125 16.28 -11.43 -3.13
C SER A 125 15.26 -11.78 -4.21
N ARG A 126 14.15 -12.46 -3.86
CA ARG A 126 13.11 -12.80 -4.85
C ARG A 126 12.44 -11.57 -5.48
N PHE A 127 12.38 -10.45 -4.76
CA PHE A 127 11.83 -9.21 -5.31
C PHE A 127 12.76 -8.57 -6.35
N TRP A 128 14.07 -8.59 -6.10
CA TRP A 128 15.09 -7.99 -6.96
C TRP A 128 15.61 -8.89 -8.07
N ASP A 129 15.24 -10.18 -8.08
CA ASP A 129 15.61 -11.08 -9.16
C ASP A 129 15.01 -10.59 -10.50
N VAL A 130 15.88 -10.33 -11.47
CA VAL A 130 15.51 -9.90 -12.83
C VAL A 130 15.90 -10.95 -13.87
N GLY A 131 16.11 -12.20 -13.44
CA GLY A 131 16.55 -13.30 -14.29
C GLY A 131 17.95 -13.81 -14.00
N GLU A 132 18.56 -13.38 -12.90
CA GLU A 132 19.92 -13.79 -12.50
C GLU A 132 19.88 -15.15 -11.79
N ASP A 133 18.97 -15.31 -10.84
CA ASP A 133 18.77 -16.57 -10.12
C ASP A 133 17.70 -17.44 -10.80
N ASP A 134 16.53 -16.87 -11.13
CA ASP A 134 15.43 -17.54 -11.81
C ASP A 134 15.19 -16.95 -13.21
N ARG A 135 15.57 -17.69 -14.24
CA ARG A 135 15.47 -17.25 -15.65
C ARG A 135 14.05 -16.87 -16.07
N GLU A 136 12.99 -17.33 -15.40
CA GLU A 136 11.62 -16.89 -15.69
C GLU A 136 11.42 -15.40 -15.40
N PHE A 137 12.15 -14.83 -14.44
CA PHE A 137 12.07 -13.42 -14.07
C PHE A 137 12.63 -12.48 -15.13
N LYS A 138 13.38 -12.99 -16.10
CA LYS A 138 13.80 -12.20 -17.27
C LYS A 138 12.61 -11.61 -18.04
N TRP A 139 11.49 -12.34 -18.08
CA TRP A 139 10.32 -11.97 -18.88
C TRP A 139 9.16 -11.42 -18.04
N ASN A 140 9.19 -11.63 -16.74
CA ASN A 140 8.16 -11.15 -15.82
C ASN A 140 8.75 -11.04 -14.40
N ASN A 141 9.10 -9.85 -13.93
CA ASN A 141 9.71 -9.56 -12.61
C ASN A 141 9.04 -8.32 -11.98
N TYR A 142 9.35 -8.04 -10.71
CA TYR A 142 8.73 -6.94 -9.96
C TYR A 142 9.30 -5.54 -10.29
N ILE A 143 10.46 -5.47 -10.94
CA ILE A 143 11.18 -4.21 -11.18
C ILE A 143 10.79 -3.56 -12.51
N SER A 144 10.52 -4.40 -13.51
CA SER A 144 10.22 -3.96 -14.87
C SER A 144 8.79 -3.43 -14.95
N ARG A 145 8.66 -2.11 -15.11
CA ARG A 145 7.38 -1.37 -15.12
C ARG A 145 6.28 -1.97 -16.01
N TYR A 146 6.64 -2.56 -17.15
CA TYR A 146 5.69 -3.10 -18.13
C TYR A 146 5.38 -4.59 -17.94
N HIS A 147 6.01 -5.24 -16.95
CA HIS A 147 5.72 -6.61 -16.61
C HIS A 147 4.53 -6.67 -15.65
N ALA A 148 3.73 -7.73 -15.71
CA ALA A 148 2.51 -7.84 -14.90
C ALA A 148 2.77 -8.34 -13.47
N ARG A 149 3.98 -8.84 -13.16
CA ARG A 149 4.29 -9.37 -11.82
C ARG A 149 4.12 -8.33 -10.73
N HIS A 150 4.35 -7.05 -11.04
CA HIS A 150 3.75 -5.93 -10.30
C HIS A 150 2.84 -5.15 -11.24
N THR A 151 1.56 -5.07 -10.89
CA THR A 151 0.56 -4.29 -11.63
C THR A 151 0.16 -3.09 -10.78
N ASP A 152 0.77 -1.94 -11.02
CA ASP A 152 0.28 -0.67 -10.50
C ASP A 152 -0.93 -0.22 -11.34
N LEU A 153 -2.13 -0.34 -10.76
CA LEU A 153 -3.38 -0.03 -11.45
C LEU A 153 -3.44 1.43 -11.90
N MET A 154 -2.97 2.36 -11.07
CA MET A 154 -3.03 3.77 -11.41
C MET A 154 -2.14 4.06 -12.63
N ASP A 155 -0.92 3.51 -12.64
CA ASP A 155 0.03 3.71 -13.72
C ASP A 155 -0.43 3.07 -15.04
N VAL A 156 -0.94 1.84 -14.97
CA VAL A 156 -1.44 1.11 -16.14
C VAL A 156 -2.69 1.79 -16.71
N LEU A 157 -3.66 2.18 -15.88
CA LEU A 157 -4.90 2.82 -16.32
C LEU A 157 -4.66 4.24 -16.85
N ALA A 158 -3.68 4.96 -16.30
CA ALA A 158 -3.24 6.26 -16.80
C ALA A 158 -2.41 6.16 -18.09
N MET A 159 -2.20 4.95 -18.62
CA MET A 159 -1.36 4.69 -19.80
C MET A 159 0.04 5.31 -19.62
N TYR A 160 0.58 5.19 -18.40
CA TYR A 160 1.89 5.70 -18.01
C TYR A 160 2.03 7.23 -18.07
N GLN A 161 0.93 7.98 -18.18
CA GLN A 161 0.91 9.43 -18.21
C GLN A 161 0.52 9.97 -16.84
N THR A 162 1.49 10.55 -16.12
CA THR A 162 1.28 11.09 -14.76
C THR A 162 0.12 12.09 -14.67
N ARG A 163 -0.11 12.89 -15.71
CA ARG A 163 -1.23 13.85 -15.78
C ARG A 163 -2.63 13.22 -15.84
N ALA A 164 -2.71 11.92 -16.16
CA ALA A 164 -3.95 11.16 -16.25
C ALA A 164 -4.20 10.29 -15.01
N ASN A 165 -3.34 10.38 -13.99
CA ASN A 165 -3.52 9.69 -12.72
C ASN A 165 -4.81 10.15 -12.04
N ALA A 166 -5.48 9.22 -11.37
CA ALA A 166 -6.70 9.47 -10.61
C ALA A 166 -6.52 9.06 -9.13
N PRO A 167 -7.22 9.73 -8.19
CA PRO A 167 -7.27 9.28 -6.81
C PRO A 167 -8.02 7.95 -6.67
N LEU A 168 -7.53 7.04 -5.81
CA LEU A 168 -8.15 5.75 -5.51
C LEU A 168 -9.63 5.90 -5.11
N ASP A 169 -9.88 6.79 -4.14
CA ASP A 169 -11.22 7.04 -3.59
C ASP A 169 -12.23 7.45 -4.66
N ALA A 170 -11.84 8.39 -5.51
CA ALA A 170 -12.69 8.89 -6.58
C ALA A 170 -13.06 7.79 -7.57
N LEU A 171 -12.08 6.99 -8.02
CA LEU A 171 -12.36 5.93 -8.97
C LEU A 171 -13.14 4.76 -8.35
N ALA A 172 -12.86 4.41 -7.10
CA ALA A 172 -13.60 3.40 -6.35
C ALA A 172 -15.09 3.76 -6.28
N LYS A 173 -15.40 4.99 -5.86
CA LYS A 173 -16.78 5.50 -5.79
C LYS A 173 -17.46 5.54 -7.16
N LEU A 174 -16.77 5.99 -8.20
CA LEU A 174 -17.29 5.96 -9.58
C LEU A 174 -17.61 4.54 -10.07
N CYS A 175 -16.91 3.52 -9.56
CA CYS A 175 -17.15 2.12 -9.87
C CYS A 175 -18.24 1.46 -8.99
N GLY A 176 -18.86 2.22 -8.07
CA GLY A 176 -19.85 1.74 -7.11
C GLY A 176 -19.24 0.95 -5.95
N PHE A 177 -17.98 1.23 -5.59
CA PHE A 177 -17.33 0.67 -4.42
C PHE A 177 -17.30 1.70 -3.27
N PRO A 178 -17.17 1.26 -2.00
CA PRO A 178 -17.25 2.17 -0.84
C PRO A 178 -16.29 3.37 -0.88
N GLY A 179 -15.08 3.18 -1.41
CA GLY A 179 -14.02 4.18 -1.29
C GLY A 179 -13.45 4.26 0.12
N LYS A 180 -12.82 5.40 0.45
CA LYS A 180 -12.17 5.65 1.74
C LYS A 180 -13.19 5.93 2.82
N LEU A 181 -13.00 5.32 3.99
CA LEU A 181 -13.77 5.59 5.20
C LEU A 181 -12.95 6.40 6.21
N GLY A 182 -13.48 7.54 6.64
CA GLY A 182 -13.04 8.29 7.82
C GLY A 182 -11.76 9.11 7.63
N MET A 183 -10.61 8.45 7.40
CA MET A 183 -9.28 9.08 7.45
C MET A 183 -8.77 9.50 6.07
N ASP A 184 -8.05 10.63 6.03
CA ASP A 184 -7.25 11.09 4.89
C ASP A 184 -5.76 10.90 5.24
N GLY A 185 -4.92 10.54 4.27
CA GLY A 185 -3.47 10.37 4.43
C GLY A 185 -2.77 11.58 5.06
N GLY A 186 -3.32 12.79 4.88
CA GLY A 186 -2.83 14.00 5.55
C GLY A 186 -2.91 13.97 7.09
N GLN A 187 -3.70 13.06 7.67
CA GLN A 187 -3.92 12.96 9.12
C GLN A 187 -3.06 11.88 9.79
N VAL A 188 -2.34 11.06 9.02
CA VAL A 188 -1.61 9.88 9.52
C VAL A 188 -0.57 10.25 10.57
N TRP A 189 0.20 11.31 10.34
CA TRP A 189 1.19 11.77 11.32
C TRP A 189 0.54 12.21 12.64
N HIS A 190 -0.58 12.94 12.56
CA HIS A 190 -1.32 13.40 13.73
C HIS A 190 -1.89 12.22 14.51
N ALA A 191 -2.58 11.29 13.83
CA ALA A 191 -3.13 10.07 14.43
C ALA A 191 -2.03 9.22 15.08
N PHE A 192 -0.87 9.08 14.44
CA PHE A 192 0.27 8.36 14.98
C PHE A 192 0.77 8.97 16.30
N ARG A 193 0.91 10.30 16.35
CA ARG A 193 1.34 11.01 17.57
C ARG A 193 0.36 10.85 18.74
N GLU A 194 -0.92 10.67 18.44
CA GLU A 194 -1.97 10.45 19.43
C GLU A 194 -2.13 8.96 19.81
N GLY A 195 -1.25 8.09 19.32
CA GLY A 195 -1.27 6.65 19.61
C GLY A 195 -2.39 5.89 18.88
N ARG A 196 -3.03 6.50 17.87
CA ARG A 196 -4.14 5.90 17.12
C ARG A 196 -3.67 5.08 15.92
N ILE A 197 -2.68 4.23 16.16
CA ILE A 197 -2.08 3.35 15.14
C ILE A 197 -3.08 2.31 14.60
N GLU A 198 -4.03 1.86 15.43
CA GLU A 198 -5.12 0.97 15.00
C GLU A 198 -6.01 1.63 13.94
N GLU A 199 -6.31 2.93 14.07
CA GLU A 199 -7.10 3.65 13.07
C GLU A 199 -6.37 3.75 11.73
N ILE A 200 -5.06 4.02 11.75
CA ILE A 200 -4.21 4.05 10.56
C ILE A 200 -4.23 2.70 9.84
N ARG A 201 -4.12 1.60 10.60
CA ARG A 201 -4.12 0.23 10.09
C ARG A 201 -5.47 -0.13 9.45
N ASN A 202 -6.57 0.12 10.16
CA ASN A 202 -7.93 -0.12 9.65
C ASN A 202 -8.18 0.65 8.35
N TYR A 203 -7.76 1.92 8.30
CA TYR A 203 -7.87 2.74 7.09
C TYR A 203 -7.04 2.16 5.92
N CYS A 204 -5.78 1.80 6.16
CA CYS A 204 -4.92 1.16 5.15
C CYS A 204 -5.49 -0.19 4.67
N GLU A 205 -6.15 -0.96 5.56
CA GLU A 205 -6.89 -2.17 5.19
C GLU A 205 -8.04 -1.88 4.20
N THR A 206 -8.81 -0.80 4.41
CA THR A 206 -9.86 -0.43 3.44
C THR A 206 -9.30 -0.02 2.08
N ASP A 207 -8.12 0.62 2.03
CA ASP A 207 -7.48 1.03 0.77
C ASP A 207 -7.01 -0.18 -0.06
N VAL A 208 -6.47 -1.22 0.57
CA VAL A 208 -6.13 -2.46 -0.16
C VAL A 208 -7.36 -3.23 -0.65
N VAL A 209 -8.48 -3.17 0.08
CA VAL A 209 -9.75 -3.76 -0.38
C VAL A 209 -10.30 -2.98 -1.58
N ASN A 210 -10.33 -1.65 -1.53
CA ASN A 210 -10.72 -0.82 -2.67
C ASN A 210 -9.83 -1.11 -3.90
N THR A 211 -8.53 -1.25 -3.69
CA THR A 211 -7.57 -1.59 -4.74
C THR A 211 -7.84 -2.98 -5.32
N TYR A 212 -8.17 -3.98 -4.50
CA TYR A 212 -8.55 -5.31 -4.98
C TYR A 212 -9.86 -5.28 -5.79
N LEU A 213 -10.87 -4.54 -5.35
CA LEU A 213 -12.15 -4.41 -6.08
C LEU A 213 -11.94 -3.75 -7.45
N LEU A 214 -11.12 -2.70 -7.51
CA LEU A 214 -10.73 -2.07 -8.78
C LEU A 214 -9.89 -3.01 -9.64
N TYR A 215 -9.03 -3.84 -9.06
CA TYR A 215 -8.34 -4.90 -9.78
C TYR A 215 -9.33 -5.88 -10.41
N CYS A 216 -10.33 -6.36 -9.66
CA CYS A 216 -11.39 -7.22 -10.21
C CYS A 216 -12.14 -6.54 -11.37
N ARG A 217 -12.46 -5.25 -11.24
CA ARG A 217 -13.09 -4.47 -12.32
C ARG A 217 -12.17 -4.34 -13.55
N PHE A 218 -10.87 -4.12 -13.33
CA PHE A 218 -9.87 -4.10 -14.39
C PHE A 218 -9.76 -5.45 -15.09
N GLN A 219 -9.76 -6.56 -14.33
CA GLN A 219 -9.78 -7.92 -14.88
C GLN A 219 -11.00 -8.16 -15.75
N LEU A 220 -12.19 -7.74 -15.33
CA LEU A 220 -13.40 -7.77 -16.17
C LEU A 220 -13.20 -6.95 -17.47
N MET A 221 -12.71 -5.71 -17.35
CA MET A 221 -12.52 -4.81 -18.50
C MET A 221 -11.56 -5.40 -19.56
N ARG A 222 -10.49 -6.07 -19.12
CA ARG A 222 -9.49 -6.66 -20.02
C ARG A 222 -9.82 -8.10 -20.46
N GLY A 223 -10.99 -8.62 -20.10
CA GLY A 223 -11.40 -10.00 -20.41
C GLY A 223 -10.69 -11.08 -19.60
N GLY A 224 -10.04 -10.71 -18.49
CA GLY A 224 -9.45 -11.65 -17.52
C GLY A 224 -10.48 -12.31 -16.62
N PHE A 225 -11.64 -11.69 -16.42
CA PHE A 225 -12.83 -12.29 -15.82
C PHE A 225 -14.01 -12.20 -16.79
N SER A 226 -14.82 -13.25 -16.83
CA SER A 226 -16.20 -13.18 -17.31
C SER A 226 -17.07 -12.36 -16.34
N ALA A 227 -18.27 -11.98 -16.78
CA ALA A 227 -19.22 -11.28 -15.92
C ALA A 227 -19.59 -12.10 -14.68
N GLN A 228 -19.68 -13.43 -14.81
CA GLN A 228 -19.99 -14.32 -13.69
C GLN A 228 -18.82 -14.42 -12.71
N GLU A 229 -17.59 -14.65 -13.19
CA GLU A 229 -16.40 -14.70 -12.33
C GLU A 229 -16.19 -13.38 -11.59
N TYR A 230 -16.43 -12.25 -12.26
CA TYR A 230 -16.41 -10.95 -11.60
C TYR A 230 -17.45 -10.87 -10.48
N ALA A 231 -18.71 -11.25 -10.74
CA ALA A 231 -19.76 -11.23 -9.73
C ALA A 231 -19.44 -12.15 -8.54
N ASP A 232 -18.89 -13.34 -8.81
CA ASP A 232 -18.47 -14.30 -7.80
C ASP A 232 -17.32 -13.75 -6.93
N GLU A 233 -16.35 -13.05 -7.51
CA GLU A 233 -15.28 -12.39 -6.76
C GLU A 233 -15.80 -11.26 -5.87
N ILE A 234 -16.74 -10.44 -6.35
CA ILE A 234 -17.35 -9.39 -5.51
C ILE A 234 -18.13 -10.02 -4.35
N ALA A 235 -18.88 -11.10 -4.60
CA ALA A 235 -19.59 -11.83 -3.56
C ALA A 235 -18.62 -12.46 -2.53
N LEU A 236 -17.50 -13.02 -3.00
CA LEU A 236 -16.45 -13.57 -2.13
C LEU A 236 -15.88 -12.50 -1.20
N VAL A 237 -15.57 -11.31 -1.72
CA VAL A 237 -15.06 -10.20 -0.90
C VAL A 237 -16.10 -9.81 0.15
N LYS A 238 -17.34 -9.53 -0.25
CA LYS A 238 -18.41 -9.14 0.68
C LYS A 238 -18.60 -10.19 1.80
N ASN A 239 -18.65 -11.47 1.44
CA ASN A 239 -18.82 -12.56 2.40
C ASN A 239 -17.62 -12.72 3.34
N SER A 240 -16.40 -12.50 2.82
CA SER A 240 -15.17 -12.60 3.63
C SER A 240 -15.11 -11.46 4.64
N LEU A 241 -15.38 -10.22 4.22
CA LEU A 241 -15.39 -9.06 5.12
C LEU A 241 -16.51 -9.15 6.17
N ALA A 242 -17.65 -9.77 5.84
CA ALA A 242 -18.75 -9.98 6.79
C ALA A 242 -18.39 -10.95 7.92
N GLN A 243 -17.32 -11.74 7.75
CA GLN A 243 -16.79 -12.67 8.76
C GLN A 243 -15.72 -12.00 9.64
N GLU A 244 -15.20 -10.84 9.24
CA GLU A 244 -14.17 -10.14 10.00
C GLU A 244 -14.78 -9.44 11.22
N PRO A 245 -14.17 -9.56 12.41
CA PRO A 245 -14.74 -9.04 13.65
C PRO A 245 -14.59 -7.52 13.83
N ALA A 246 -13.72 -6.88 13.05
CA ALA A 246 -13.41 -5.46 13.22
C ALA A 246 -14.58 -4.58 12.74
N ALA A 247 -14.96 -3.59 13.56
CA ALA A 247 -16.15 -2.77 13.34
C ALA A 247 -16.14 -2.00 12.01
N HIS A 248 -14.95 -1.58 11.55
CA HIS A 248 -14.81 -0.83 10.30
C HIS A 248 -15.28 -1.64 9.06
N TRP A 249 -15.29 -2.98 9.13
CA TRP A 249 -15.82 -3.81 8.02
C TRP A 249 -17.33 -3.76 7.91
N ALA A 250 -18.05 -3.64 9.04
CA ALA A 250 -19.49 -3.45 9.01
C ALA A 250 -19.85 -2.09 8.37
N GLU A 251 -19.10 -1.04 8.71
CA GLU A 251 -19.24 0.29 8.10
C GLU A 251 -18.92 0.27 6.60
N TYR A 252 -17.84 -0.43 6.22
CA TYR A 252 -17.42 -0.60 4.82
C TYR A 252 -18.44 -1.36 3.98
N LEU A 253 -19.02 -2.44 4.51
CA LEU A 253 -20.07 -3.18 3.83
C LEU A 253 -21.37 -2.37 3.68
N ALA A 254 -21.71 -1.53 4.66
CA ALA A 254 -22.89 -0.66 4.57
C ALA A 254 -22.76 0.41 3.46
N ALA A 255 -21.54 0.76 3.06
CA ALA A 255 -21.26 1.74 2.01
C ALA A 255 -21.26 1.14 0.59
N PHE A 256 -21.41 -0.18 0.42
CA PHE A 256 -21.45 -0.82 -0.92
C PHE A 256 -22.74 -0.58 -1.71
N ASP A 257 -23.82 -0.18 -1.02
CA ASP A 257 -25.17 -0.09 -1.60
C ASP A 257 -25.67 1.37 -1.71
N GLN A 258 -24.75 2.34 -1.59
CA GLN A 258 -25.00 3.79 -1.75
C GLN A 258 -24.50 4.28 -3.11
#